data_AF-A0A8H7JCM1-F1
#
_entry.id   AF-A0A8H7JCM1-F1
#
_cell.length_a   1.000
_cell.length_b   1.000
_cell.length_c   1.000
_cell.angle_alpha   90.00
_cell.angle_beta   90.00
_cell.angle_gamma   90.00
#
_symmetry.space_group_name_H-M   'P 1'
#
loop_
_entity.id
_entity.type
_entity.pdbx_description
1 polymer ?
#
loop_
_entity_poly.entity_id
_entity_poly.type
_entity_poly.pdbx_seq_one_letter_code
_entity_poly.pdbx_strand_id
1 'polypeptide(L)'
;MLSSDMADTNSEDLAVWRGPFSWDGLLLRLHIRTVKQDYDAEDPRTWPLIKDVVQTEVNYDYRQTKPAPRFLAYDQSLMENLVTQRPLASKASCRPNLAGYQIKALFADDPFNFDRYGAMRNFPHLPAAELEEWMRLMRGTIPDTKYFPDVSPRPVKASDNSSSVQKNRSVPSGKAFEPAMKASSEENPSTSATAQDNFKTAQHRPEGTVETAVDALITAHTKSLHTATQKTRALELLVNEHHHEAEGRAQAAKAKIVILGEQLERQREELEAAKKETAETNEAIIWVWNEVQKLSKVIVRKREDTDGDSASEKKKIKVEG
;
A
#
# COMPACT_ATOMS: atom_id res chain seq x y z
N MET A 1 -6.41 36.78 9.93
CA MET A 1 -5.67 35.64 10.51
C MET A 1 -6.68 34.84 11.31
N LEU A 2 -7.22 33.77 10.73
CA LEU A 2 -8.04 32.81 11.46
C LEU A 2 -7.04 31.84 12.09
N SER A 3 -6.77 32.03 13.39
CA SER A 3 -6.15 30.98 14.20
C SER A 3 -7.18 29.87 14.23
N SER A 4 -7.02 28.88 13.36
CA SER A 4 -7.75 27.63 13.48
C SER A 4 -7.24 27.03 14.78
N ASP A 5 -8.05 27.05 15.84
CA ASP A 5 -7.79 26.25 17.04
C ASP A 5 -7.75 24.79 16.58
N MET A 6 -6.55 24.31 16.24
CA MET A 6 -6.31 22.92 15.92
C MET A 6 -6.39 22.18 17.25
N ALA A 7 -7.51 21.51 17.50
CA ALA A 7 -7.64 20.62 18.64
C ALA A 7 -6.77 19.37 18.44
N ASP A 8 -6.28 18.81 19.53
CA ASP A 8 -5.63 17.51 19.52
C ASP A 8 -6.60 16.47 18.95
N THR A 9 -6.09 15.63 18.05
CA THR A 9 -6.91 14.61 17.39
C THR A 9 -6.65 13.28 18.09
N ASN A 10 -7.61 12.82 18.90
CA ASN A 10 -7.55 11.49 19.51
C ASN A 10 -8.05 10.45 18.50
N SER A 11 -7.47 9.26 18.51
CA SER A 11 -7.96 8.19 17.62
C SER A 11 -9.37 7.73 17.98
N GLU A 12 -9.82 7.95 19.21
CA GLU A 12 -11.16 7.62 19.67
C GLU A 12 -12.24 8.42 18.94
N ASP A 13 -11.88 9.62 18.46
CA ASP A 13 -12.77 10.49 17.69
C ASP A 13 -12.85 10.08 16.21
N LEU A 14 -11.98 9.16 15.77
CA LEU A 14 -11.94 8.68 14.39
C LEU A 14 -13.03 7.62 14.14
N ALA A 15 -13.62 7.68 12.95
CA ALA A 15 -14.59 6.68 12.52
C ALA A 15 -13.95 5.29 12.42
N VAL A 16 -14.51 4.31 13.14
CA VAL A 16 -14.02 2.92 13.09
C VAL A 16 -14.34 2.29 11.74
N TRP A 17 -13.34 1.71 11.07
CA TRP A 17 -13.55 0.94 9.84
C TRP A 17 -14.21 -0.41 10.16
N ARG A 18 -15.35 -0.68 9.52
CA ARG A 18 -16.10 -1.96 9.66
C ARG A 18 -16.16 -2.77 8.37
N GLY A 19 -15.47 -2.33 7.31
CA GLY A 19 -15.45 -3.00 6.02
C GLY A 19 -14.38 -4.10 5.94
N PRO A 20 -14.26 -4.76 4.78
CA PRO A 20 -13.24 -5.78 4.57
C PRO A 20 -11.84 -5.17 4.69
N PHE A 21 -10.95 -5.86 5.41
CA PHE A 21 -9.54 -5.48 5.53
C PHE A 21 -8.72 -6.12 4.41
N SER A 22 -7.75 -5.38 3.86
CA SER A 22 -6.77 -5.89 2.91
C SER A 22 -5.36 -5.45 3.32
N TRP A 23 -4.42 -6.39 3.27
CA TRP A 23 -2.99 -6.10 3.45
C TRP A 23 -2.38 -5.35 2.26
N ASP A 24 -3.09 -5.25 1.14
CA ASP A 24 -2.75 -4.30 0.08
C ASP A 24 -3.34 -2.92 0.43
N GLY A 25 -2.46 -2.01 0.84
CA GLY A 25 -2.88 -0.68 1.27
C GLY A 25 -3.52 0.17 0.17
N LEU A 26 -3.21 -0.06 -1.11
CA LEU A 26 -3.90 0.65 -2.19
C LEU A 26 -5.36 0.18 -2.31
N LEU A 27 -5.56 -1.14 -2.28
CA LEU A 27 -6.89 -1.73 -2.35
C LEU A 27 -7.74 -1.37 -1.12
N LEU A 28 -7.15 -1.43 0.08
CA LEU A 28 -7.84 -1.06 1.32
C LEU A 28 -8.30 0.41 1.30
N ARG A 29 -7.42 1.34 0.90
CA ARG A 29 -7.78 2.76 0.76
C ARG A 29 -8.84 3.00 -0.31
N LEU A 30 -8.81 2.26 -1.41
CA LEU A 30 -9.85 2.32 -2.43
C LEU A 30 -11.21 1.92 -1.86
N HIS A 31 -11.28 0.82 -1.10
CA HIS A 31 -12.50 0.39 -0.42
C HIS A 31 -12.97 1.37 0.66
N ILE A 32 -12.04 1.96 1.41
CA ILE A 32 -12.39 3.00 2.38
C ILE A 32 -13.02 4.18 1.67
N ARG A 33 -12.44 4.65 0.56
CA ARG A 33 -12.93 5.79 -0.20
C ARG A 33 -14.32 5.57 -0.81
N THR A 34 -14.69 4.34 -1.14
CA THR A 34 -16.05 4.05 -1.65
C THR A 34 -17.12 4.15 -0.57
N VAL A 35 -16.78 3.90 0.70
CA VAL A 35 -17.71 3.97 1.84
C VAL A 35 -17.64 5.32 2.55
N LYS A 36 -16.44 5.88 2.69
CA LYS A 36 -16.11 7.13 3.39
C LYS A 36 -15.51 8.10 2.37
N GLN A 37 -16.38 8.87 1.72
CA GLN A 37 -15.99 9.77 0.61
C GLN A 37 -15.09 10.93 1.04
N ASP A 38 -15.14 11.31 2.32
CA ASP A 38 -14.29 12.34 2.94
C ASP A 38 -12.89 11.82 3.31
N TYR A 39 -12.59 10.54 3.03
CA TYR A 39 -11.26 9.99 3.25
C TYR A 39 -10.21 10.64 2.33
N ASP A 40 -9.16 11.17 2.95
CA ASP A 40 -7.97 11.73 2.31
C ASP A 40 -6.70 11.15 2.95
N ALA A 41 -5.83 10.57 2.13
CA ALA A 41 -4.55 10.02 2.60
C ALA A 41 -3.59 11.13 3.08
N GLU A 42 -3.80 12.38 2.67
CA GLU A 42 -2.99 13.54 3.06
C GLU A 42 -3.53 14.26 4.31
N ASP A 43 -4.70 13.86 4.81
CA ASP A 43 -5.28 14.39 6.05
C ASP A 43 -5.55 13.28 7.07
N PRO A 44 -4.67 13.10 8.07
CA PRO A 44 -4.83 12.11 9.13
C PRO A 44 -6.18 12.19 9.87
N ARG A 45 -6.84 13.35 9.91
CA ARG A 45 -8.15 13.52 10.56
C ARG A 45 -9.27 12.73 9.87
N THR A 46 -9.09 12.46 8.59
CA THR A 46 -10.07 11.73 7.78
C THR A 46 -9.84 10.22 7.82
N TRP A 47 -8.73 9.78 8.40
CA TRP A 47 -8.36 8.37 8.41
C TRP A 47 -9.27 7.58 9.34
N PRO A 48 -9.76 6.41 8.91
CA PRO A 48 -10.53 5.57 9.80
C PRO A 48 -9.61 4.83 10.77
N LEU A 49 -10.17 4.47 11.93
CA LEU A 49 -9.50 3.63 12.91
C LEU A 49 -9.69 2.15 12.58
N ILE A 50 -8.59 1.43 12.38
CA ILE A 50 -8.53 -0.02 12.22
C ILE A 50 -8.36 -0.65 13.60
N LYS A 51 -9.40 -1.33 14.10
CA LYS A 51 -9.37 -2.02 15.40
C LYS A 51 -8.94 -3.48 15.32
N ASP A 52 -9.25 -4.13 14.20
CA ASP A 52 -9.00 -5.55 14.02
C ASP A 52 -8.60 -5.84 12.58
N VAL A 53 -7.76 -6.86 12.43
CA VAL A 53 -7.26 -7.34 11.15
C VAL A 53 -7.77 -8.76 11.00
N VAL A 54 -8.91 -8.88 10.33
CA VAL A 54 -9.59 -10.17 10.14
C VAL A 54 -8.63 -11.13 9.44
N GLN A 55 -8.35 -12.27 10.08
CA GLN A 55 -7.70 -13.39 9.40
C GLN A 55 -8.64 -13.85 8.29
N THR A 56 -8.20 -13.74 7.04
CA THR A 56 -8.93 -14.29 5.90
C THR A 56 -9.16 -15.79 6.11
N GLU A 57 -10.18 -16.36 5.48
CA GLU A 57 -10.63 -17.77 5.58
C GLU A 57 -9.51 -18.83 5.46
N VAL A 58 -8.36 -18.46 4.89
CA VAL A 58 -7.18 -19.33 4.72
C VAL A 58 -6.29 -19.41 5.99
N ASN A 59 -6.66 -18.79 7.12
CA ASN A 59 -5.88 -18.77 8.38
C ASN A 59 -4.40 -18.34 8.23
N TYR A 60 -4.05 -17.70 7.11
CA TYR A 60 -2.68 -17.26 6.85
C TYR A 60 -2.41 -15.95 7.58
N ASP A 61 -1.49 -15.98 8.53
CA ASP A 61 -1.14 -14.80 9.31
C ASP A 61 -0.23 -13.84 8.53
N TYR A 62 -0.86 -12.98 7.74
CA TYR A 62 -0.15 -11.99 6.94
C TYR A 62 0.61 -10.93 7.77
N ARG A 63 0.37 -10.84 9.08
CA ARG A 63 1.12 -9.94 9.99
C ARG A 63 2.63 -10.18 9.93
N GLN A 64 3.03 -11.43 9.70
CA GLN A 64 4.43 -11.83 9.63
C GLN A 64 5.07 -11.59 8.25
N THR A 65 4.26 -11.48 7.19
CA THR A 65 4.76 -11.47 5.80
C THR A 65 4.62 -10.13 5.10
N LYS A 66 3.63 -9.30 5.46
CA LYS A 66 3.40 -7.97 4.87
C LYS A 66 3.47 -6.86 5.92
N PRO A 67 3.97 -5.66 5.57
CA PRO A 67 3.91 -4.51 6.47
C PRO A 67 2.46 -4.03 6.61
N ALA A 68 2.16 -3.35 7.70
CA ALA A 68 0.87 -2.71 7.90
C ALA A 68 0.60 -1.67 6.77
N PRO A 69 -0.63 -1.62 6.22
CA PRO A 69 -1.03 -0.57 5.30
C PRO A 69 -0.88 0.84 5.89
N ARG A 70 -0.24 1.75 5.16
CA ARG A 70 0.01 3.13 5.61
C ARG A 70 -1.17 4.06 5.36
N PHE A 71 -1.16 5.23 6.00
CA PHE A 71 -2.18 6.28 5.88
C PHE A 71 -3.54 5.87 6.45
N LEU A 72 -3.49 5.19 7.58
CA LEU A 72 -4.63 4.72 8.37
C LEU A 72 -4.28 4.89 9.84
N ALA A 73 -5.29 5.04 10.70
CA ALA A 73 -5.08 4.97 12.14
C ALA A 73 -5.25 3.53 12.61
N TYR A 74 -4.39 3.07 13.51
CA TYR A 74 -4.49 1.74 14.09
C TYR A 74 -4.77 1.83 15.58
N ASP A 75 -5.59 0.90 16.06
CA ASP A 75 -5.71 0.68 17.49
C ASP A 75 -4.35 0.34 18.10
N GLN A 76 -4.09 0.84 19.30
CA GLN A 76 -2.80 0.72 19.95
C GLN A 76 -2.40 -0.74 20.19
N SER A 77 -3.35 -1.56 20.67
CA SER A 77 -3.11 -2.98 20.94
C SER A 77 -2.75 -3.76 19.67
N LEU A 78 -3.36 -3.35 18.55
CA LEU A 78 -3.07 -3.91 17.25
C LEU A 78 -1.69 -3.48 16.76
N MET A 79 -1.35 -2.19 16.85
CA MET A 79 -0.03 -1.70 16.42
C MET A 79 1.10 -2.33 17.25
N GLU A 80 0.92 -2.48 18.57
CA GLU A 80 1.86 -3.20 19.44
C GLU A 80 2.12 -4.63 18.96
N ASN A 81 1.03 -5.33 18.61
CA ASN A 81 1.12 -6.68 18.08
C ASN A 81 1.87 -6.70 16.74
N LEU A 82 1.56 -5.77 15.83
CA LEU A 82 2.21 -5.65 14.52
C LEU A 82 3.71 -5.37 14.64
N VAL A 83 4.10 -4.45 15.52
CA VAL A 83 5.51 -4.11 15.79
C VAL A 83 6.26 -5.28 16.43
N THR A 84 5.61 -6.04 17.31
CA THR A 84 6.23 -7.17 18.02
C THR A 84 6.40 -8.38 17.11
N GLN A 85 5.38 -8.74 16.33
CA GLN A 85 5.41 -9.91 15.43
C GLN A 85 6.33 -9.70 14.24
N ARG A 86 6.47 -8.45 13.81
CA ARG A 86 7.44 -8.04 12.81
C ARG A 86 7.93 -6.66 13.18
N PRO A 87 9.21 -6.51 13.61
CA PRO A 87 9.80 -5.19 13.73
C PRO A 87 9.55 -4.49 12.39
N LEU A 88 8.74 -3.43 12.39
CA LEU A 88 8.44 -2.64 11.19
C LEU A 88 9.80 -2.28 10.63
N ALA A 89 10.20 -3.01 9.57
CA ALA A 89 11.62 -3.17 9.29
C ALA A 89 12.21 -1.78 9.16
N SER A 90 13.15 -1.45 10.03
CA SER A 90 13.99 -0.25 10.01
C SER A 90 14.87 -0.28 8.76
N LYS A 91 14.28 -0.41 7.58
CA LYS A 91 14.88 0.10 6.36
C LYS A 91 14.85 1.59 6.59
N ALA A 92 16.03 2.16 6.81
CA ALA A 92 16.26 3.59 6.88
C ALA A 92 15.71 4.26 5.61
N SER A 93 14.40 4.45 5.56
CA SER A 93 13.72 5.28 4.59
C SER A 93 13.71 6.66 5.21
N CYS A 94 14.90 7.25 5.32
CA CYS A 94 14.98 8.69 5.21
C CYS A 94 14.50 8.95 3.78
N ARG A 95 13.25 9.39 3.62
CA ARG A 95 12.83 9.92 2.31
C ARG A 95 13.85 11.03 1.99
N PRO A 96 14.61 10.94 0.89
CA PRO A 96 15.75 11.82 0.64
C PRO A 96 15.35 13.30 0.57
N ASN A 97 14.06 13.60 0.33
CA ASN A 97 13.51 14.95 0.29
C ASN A 97 13.06 15.50 1.67
N LEU A 98 13.14 14.71 2.75
CA LEU A 98 12.85 15.13 4.13
C LEU A 98 14.12 15.56 4.88
N ALA A 99 15.29 15.68 4.22
CA ALA A 99 16.59 15.89 4.86
C ALA A 99 16.69 17.10 5.81
N GLY A 100 15.78 18.08 5.73
CA GLY A 100 15.71 19.22 6.66
C GLY A 100 14.99 18.94 7.99
N TYR A 101 14.14 17.91 8.06
CA TYR A 101 13.37 17.52 9.24
C TYR A 101 13.50 16.00 9.40
N GLN A 102 14.32 15.53 10.35
CA GLN A 102 14.55 14.10 10.61
C GLN A 102 13.33 13.41 11.23
N ILE A 103 12.18 13.47 10.57
CA ILE A 103 11.02 12.67 10.93
C ILE A 103 11.34 11.22 10.60
N LYS A 104 11.18 10.34 11.59
CA LYS A 104 11.35 8.90 11.37
C LYS A 104 10.23 8.38 10.48
N ALA A 105 10.56 7.41 9.63
CA ALA A 105 9.61 6.77 8.71
C ALA A 105 8.32 6.32 9.40
N LEU A 106 8.42 5.82 10.64
CA LEU A 106 7.27 5.37 11.43
C LEU A 106 6.27 6.49 11.73
N PHE A 107 6.73 7.70 12.05
CA PHE A 107 5.83 8.84 12.24
C PHE A 107 5.21 9.31 10.92
N ALA A 108 5.99 9.27 9.83
CA ALA A 108 5.49 9.66 8.52
C ALA A 108 4.37 8.72 8.04
N ASP A 109 4.51 7.43 8.32
CA ASP A 109 3.57 6.40 7.88
C ASP A 109 2.37 6.23 8.84
N ASP A 110 2.61 6.32 10.15
CA ASP A 110 1.66 6.02 11.23
C ASP A 110 1.68 7.08 12.38
N PRO A 111 1.36 8.37 12.09
CA PRO A 111 1.48 9.49 13.03
C PRO A 111 0.62 9.37 14.31
N PHE A 112 -0.46 8.59 14.30
CA PHE A 112 -1.27 8.36 15.49
C PHE A 112 -0.62 7.42 16.50
N ASN A 113 0.24 6.50 16.05
CA ASN A 113 0.83 5.47 16.89
C ASN A 113 2.28 5.77 17.28
N PHE A 114 2.97 6.61 16.51
CA PHE A 114 4.35 7.01 16.80
C PHE A 114 4.44 8.52 17.02
N ASP A 115 5.44 8.96 17.75
CA ASP A 115 5.80 10.38 17.86
C ASP A 115 6.76 10.79 16.74
N ARG A 116 7.04 12.09 16.60
CA ARG A 116 8.01 12.61 15.61
C ARG A 116 9.41 11.98 15.68
N TYR A 117 9.78 11.39 16.82
CA TYR A 117 11.06 10.71 17.03
C TYR A 117 11.01 9.21 16.67
N GLY A 118 9.84 8.70 16.27
CA GLY A 118 9.59 7.30 15.94
C GLY A 118 9.42 6.41 17.16
N ALA A 119 9.22 6.97 18.36
CA ALA A 119 8.87 6.20 19.53
C ALA A 119 7.37 5.90 19.51
N MET A 120 7.00 4.69 19.91
CA MET A 120 5.60 4.30 19.99
C MET A 120 4.93 5.05 21.15
N ARG A 121 3.75 5.63 20.89
CA ARG A 121 2.95 6.33 21.90
C ARG A 121 2.27 5.33 22.82
N ASN A 122 1.95 5.77 24.05
CA ASN A 122 1.13 4.97 24.97
C ASN A 122 -0.35 4.97 24.58
N PHE A 123 -0.80 6.04 23.93
CA PHE A 123 -2.18 6.22 23.49
C PHE A 123 -2.19 6.69 22.04
N PRO A 124 -3.12 6.20 21.22
CA PRO A 124 -3.22 6.60 19.82
C PRO A 124 -3.83 8.00 19.73
N HIS A 125 -2.97 9.02 19.69
CA HIS A 125 -3.35 10.43 19.62
C HIS A 125 -2.31 11.20 18.83
N LEU A 126 -2.77 12.23 18.11
CA LEU A 126 -1.92 13.11 17.32
C LEU A 126 -2.09 14.55 17.82
N PRO A 127 -1.09 15.08 18.56
CA PRO A 127 -1.10 16.46 19.03
C PRO A 127 -1.20 17.44 17.87
N ALA A 128 -1.92 18.55 18.06
CA ALA A 128 -2.16 19.54 17.03
C ALA A 128 -0.87 20.07 16.37
N ALA A 129 0.16 20.36 17.16
CA ALA A 129 1.45 20.83 16.67
C ALA A 129 2.17 19.78 15.80
N GLU A 130 2.07 18.51 16.18
CA GLU A 130 2.67 17.40 15.42
C GLU A 130 1.89 17.10 14.15
N LEU A 131 0.57 17.25 14.17
CA LEU A 131 -0.26 17.17 12.97
C LEU A 131 0.10 18.25 11.96
N GLU A 132 0.24 19.51 12.39
CA GLU A 132 0.66 20.60 11.50
C GLU A 132 2.06 20.33 10.91
N GLU A 133 2.99 19.85 11.73
CA GLU A 133 4.33 19.47 11.28
C GLU A 133 4.27 18.35 10.23
N TRP A 134 3.50 17.30 10.50
CA TRP A 134 3.27 16.18 9.59
C TRP A 134 2.64 16.66 8.27
N MET A 135 1.56 17.45 8.34
CA MET A 135 0.86 17.97 7.15
C MET A 135 1.76 18.88 6.31
N ARG A 136 2.54 19.75 6.94
CA ARG A 136 3.49 20.63 6.24
C ARG A 136 4.52 19.81 5.46
N LEU A 137 5.00 18.72 6.05
CA LEU A 137 5.98 17.83 5.43
C LEU A 137 5.37 16.99 4.30
N MET A 138 4.16 16.48 4.49
CA MET A 138 3.48 15.66 3.50
C MET A 138 3.01 16.48 2.30
N ARG A 139 2.52 17.72 2.51
CA ARG A 139 2.22 18.66 1.42
C ARG A 139 3.46 19.11 0.66
N GLY A 140 4.61 19.22 1.33
CA GLY A 140 5.89 19.57 0.70
C GLY A 140 6.59 18.43 -0.04
N THR A 141 6.08 17.19 0.08
CA THR A 141 6.73 15.98 -0.50
C THR A 141 5.93 15.30 -1.60
N ILE A 142 4.80 15.89 -2.00
CA ILE A 142 4.14 15.56 -3.26
C ILE A 142 4.52 16.68 -4.23
N PRO A 143 5.17 16.40 -5.37
CA PRO A 143 5.22 17.36 -6.44
C PRO A 143 3.77 17.64 -6.82
N ASP A 144 3.24 18.78 -6.36
CA ASP A 144 2.05 19.34 -6.96
C ASP A 144 2.43 19.61 -8.41
N THR A 145 1.97 18.76 -9.30
CA THR A 145 2.20 18.86 -10.74
C THR A 145 1.57 20.13 -11.33
N LYS A 146 1.04 21.04 -10.49
CA LYS A 146 0.35 22.25 -10.91
C LYS A 146 0.71 23.54 -10.18
N TYR A 147 1.65 23.57 -9.22
CA TYR A 147 2.06 24.84 -8.60
C TYR A 147 3.57 25.01 -8.52
N PHE A 148 4.16 25.48 -9.64
CA PHE A 148 5.36 26.31 -9.62
C PHE A 148 4.93 27.77 -9.40
N PRO A 149 5.33 28.45 -8.32
CA PRO A 149 5.58 29.88 -8.41
C PRO A 149 6.88 30.06 -9.17
N ASP A 150 6.73 30.48 -10.42
CA ASP A 150 7.77 31.01 -11.28
C ASP A 150 8.51 32.16 -10.54
N VAL A 151 9.77 31.93 -10.22
CA VAL A 151 10.74 33.01 -9.95
C VAL A 151 11.91 32.80 -10.90
N SER A 152 11.68 33.06 -12.19
CA SER A 152 12.79 33.34 -13.11
C SER A 152 13.50 34.63 -12.67
N PRO A 153 14.82 34.60 -12.42
CA PRO A 153 15.60 35.79 -12.17
C PRO A 153 15.88 36.49 -13.50
N ARG A 154 15.29 37.68 -13.74
CA ARG A 154 15.78 38.54 -14.82
C ARG A 154 17.06 39.28 -14.41
N PRO A 155 17.92 39.56 -15.40
CA PRO A 155 19.35 39.80 -15.21
C PRO A 155 19.63 41.26 -14.88
N VAL A 156 20.60 41.51 -13.99
CA VAL A 156 21.26 42.81 -13.89
C VAL A 156 22.63 42.67 -14.53
N LYS A 157 22.80 43.31 -15.69
CA LYS A 157 24.10 43.78 -16.17
C LYS A 157 24.60 44.84 -15.18
N ALA A 158 25.86 44.73 -14.78
CA ALA A 158 26.67 45.83 -14.22
C ALA A 158 26.66 47.04 -15.20
N SER A 159 26.81 48.31 -14.81
CA SER A 159 27.73 48.91 -13.83
C SER A 159 27.35 50.39 -13.54
N ASP A 160 27.68 50.83 -12.32
CA ASP A 160 28.07 52.15 -11.82
C ASP A 160 27.09 53.35 -11.67
N ASN A 161 26.82 53.61 -10.38
CA ASN A 161 26.84 54.90 -9.64
C ASN A 161 25.53 55.68 -9.32
N SER A 162 25.20 55.62 -8.02
CA SER A 162 24.62 56.66 -7.12
C SER A 162 23.09 56.84 -6.99
N SER A 163 22.63 56.58 -5.76
CA SER A 163 21.52 57.16 -4.96
C SER A 163 20.05 57.19 -5.47
N SER A 164 19.11 56.87 -4.55
CA SER A 164 17.68 57.29 -4.47
C SER A 164 16.52 56.39 -4.99
N VAL A 165 15.53 56.15 -4.09
CA VAL A 165 14.04 56.24 -4.19
C VAL A 165 13.14 55.25 -5.02
N GLN A 166 12.27 54.52 -4.28
CA GLN A 166 10.83 54.09 -4.40
C GLN A 166 10.10 53.45 -5.66
N LYS A 167 9.25 52.43 -5.31
CA LYS A 167 7.83 52.09 -5.67
C LYS A 167 7.37 51.42 -7.00
N ASN A 168 6.70 50.26 -6.81
CA ASN A 168 5.38 49.76 -7.27
C ASN A 168 5.03 49.23 -8.71
N ARG A 169 4.41 48.02 -8.71
CA ARG A 169 3.20 47.48 -9.45
C ARG A 169 3.23 46.89 -10.90
N SER A 170 2.79 45.61 -10.97
CA SER A 170 1.74 44.95 -11.82
C SER A 170 1.94 44.45 -13.30
N VAL A 171 1.94 43.09 -13.48
CA VAL A 171 1.18 42.10 -14.36
C VAL A 171 0.71 42.53 -15.80
N PRO A 172 0.81 41.74 -16.94
CA PRO A 172 0.10 40.44 -17.22
C PRO A 172 0.62 39.37 -18.27
N SER A 173 0.06 38.13 -18.14
CA SER A 173 -0.40 37.05 -19.09
C SER A 173 0.29 36.65 -20.44
N GLY A 174 0.41 35.32 -20.69
CA GLY A 174 0.40 34.70 -22.05
C GLY A 174 1.07 33.30 -22.21
N LYS A 175 0.34 32.30 -22.74
CA LYS A 175 0.64 30.83 -22.92
C LYS A 175 1.80 30.43 -23.87
N ALA A 176 2.45 29.27 -23.63
CA ALA A 176 2.35 27.99 -24.42
C ALA A 176 3.54 26.99 -24.20
N PHE A 177 3.22 25.69 -23.98
CA PHE A 177 3.86 24.39 -24.41
C PHE A 177 5.40 24.27 -24.56
N GLU A 178 6.16 23.20 -24.23
CA GLU A 178 6.03 21.78 -23.87
C GLU A 178 7.46 21.26 -23.44
N PRO A 179 7.81 19.96 -23.24
CA PRO A 179 8.51 19.48 -22.04
C PRO A 179 9.95 19.01 -22.26
N ALA A 180 10.76 18.95 -21.20
CA ALA A 180 12.03 18.22 -21.25
C ALA A 180 12.35 17.56 -19.91
N MET A 181 12.59 16.25 -19.99
CA MET A 181 13.38 15.45 -19.05
C MET A 181 14.56 16.25 -18.49
N LYS A 182 14.80 16.18 -17.18
CA LYS A 182 16.18 16.09 -16.65
C LYS A 182 16.22 15.76 -15.16
N ALA A 183 16.69 14.55 -14.90
CA ALA A 183 17.30 14.15 -13.65
C ALA A 183 18.69 14.79 -13.52
N SER A 184 18.95 15.31 -12.33
CA SER A 184 20.18 15.18 -11.55
C SER A 184 21.52 15.24 -12.30
N SER A 185 22.06 16.45 -12.39
CA SER A 185 23.51 16.68 -12.39
C SER A 185 23.87 17.26 -11.03
N GLU A 186 24.42 16.44 -10.13
CA GLU A 186 25.31 16.96 -9.10
C GLU A 186 26.53 17.53 -9.83
N GLU A 187 26.61 18.86 -9.89
CA GLU A 187 27.81 19.58 -10.27
C GLU A 187 28.86 19.39 -9.17
N ASN A 188 29.58 18.28 -9.22
CA ASN A 188 31.03 18.42 -9.07
C ASN A 188 31.48 19.23 -10.31
N PRO A 189 32.21 20.34 -10.16
CA PRO A 189 32.70 21.09 -11.30
C PRO A 189 33.42 20.10 -12.20
N SER A 190 32.85 19.91 -13.39
CA SER A 190 33.37 18.97 -14.37
C SER A 190 34.85 19.29 -14.51
N THR A 191 35.72 18.30 -14.31
CA THR A 191 37.16 18.46 -14.52
C THR A 191 37.47 18.96 -15.93
N SER A 192 36.53 18.78 -16.87
CA SER A 192 36.55 19.39 -18.21
C SER A 192 36.18 20.88 -18.21
N ALA A 193 35.23 21.34 -17.40
CA ALA A 193 34.87 22.75 -17.29
C ALA A 193 35.99 23.57 -16.63
N THR A 194 36.61 23.03 -15.58
CA THR A 194 37.79 23.64 -14.94
C THR A 194 39.01 23.64 -15.87
N ALA A 195 39.18 22.61 -16.70
CA ALA A 195 40.23 22.56 -17.71
C ALA A 195 39.98 23.52 -18.90
N GLN A 196 38.72 23.74 -19.31
CA GLN A 196 38.35 24.71 -20.34
C GLN A 196 38.59 26.16 -19.89
N ASP A 197 38.31 26.49 -18.63
CA ASP A 197 38.61 27.82 -18.09
C ASP A 197 40.12 28.06 -17.97
N ASN A 198 40.89 27.04 -17.58
CA ASN A 198 42.35 27.12 -17.59
C ASN A 198 42.93 27.25 -19.02
N PHE A 199 42.30 26.64 -20.02
CA PHE A 199 42.68 26.77 -21.43
C PHE A 199 42.49 28.19 -21.97
N LYS A 200 41.35 28.81 -21.68
CA LYS A 200 41.07 30.22 -22.05
C LYS A 200 42.04 31.18 -21.38
N THR A 201 42.45 30.89 -20.14
CA THR A 201 43.38 31.75 -19.38
C THR A 201 44.82 31.61 -19.88
N ALA A 202 45.22 30.44 -20.39
CA ALA A 202 46.54 30.19 -20.96
C ALA A 202 46.73 30.77 -22.38
N GLN A 203 45.66 31.14 -23.08
CA GLN A 203 45.68 31.68 -24.44
C GLN A 203 46.38 33.07 -24.56
N HIS A 204 46.71 33.70 -23.43
CA HIS A 204 47.39 35.01 -23.36
C HIS A 204 48.87 34.92 -22.88
N ARG A 205 49.49 33.74 -22.82
CA ARG A 205 50.88 33.55 -22.35
C ARG A 205 51.68 32.59 -23.26
N PRO A 206 53.02 32.54 -23.16
CA PRO A 206 53.90 32.08 -24.26
C PRO A 206 53.68 30.60 -24.64
N GLU A 207 54.09 30.27 -25.86
CA GLU A 207 53.77 29.07 -26.65
C GLU A 207 53.89 27.71 -25.91
N GLY A 208 54.68 27.59 -24.84
CA GLY A 208 54.78 26.36 -24.04
C GLY A 208 53.61 26.09 -23.07
N THR A 209 52.72 27.07 -22.80
CA THR A 209 51.60 26.90 -21.85
C THR A 209 50.30 26.39 -22.47
N VAL A 210 50.16 26.49 -23.79
CA VAL A 210 48.96 26.06 -24.53
C VAL A 210 48.95 24.54 -24.71
N GLU A 211 50.09 23.92 -25.04
CA GLU A 211 50.20 22.45 -25.17
C GLU A 211 49.85 21.73 -23.86
N THR A 212 50.35 22.22 -22.72
CA THR A 212 50.04 21.64 -21.41
C THR A 212 48.54 21.74 -21.07
N ALA A 213 47.88 22.80 -21.53
CA ALA A 213 46.45 22.97 -21.33
C ALA A 213 45.62 22.05 -22.26
N VAL A 214 46.09 21.78 -23.49
CA VAL A 214 45.45 20.82 -24.41
C VAL A 214 45.54 19.42 -23.82
N ASP A 215 46.71 19.01 -23.34
CA ASP A 215 46.92 17.69 -22.75
C ASP A 215 46.10 17.49 -21.48
N ALA A 216 45.96 18.53 -20.65
CA ALA A 216 45.08 18.51 -19.48
C ALA A 216 43.60 18.32 -19.86
N LEU A 217 43.15 18.98 -20.94
CA LEU A 217 41.78 18.84 -21.45
C LEU A 217 41.53 17.43 -22.01
N ILE A 218 42.45 16.90 -22.83
CA ILE A 218 42.37 15.55 -23.39
C ILE A 218 42.33 14.52 -22.26
N THR A 219 43.17 14.68 -21.25
CA THR A 219 43.23 13.79 -20.07
C THR A 219 41.94 13.85 -19.25
N ALA A 220 41.38 15.05 -19.04
CA ALA A 220 40.11 15.21 -18.32
C ALA A 220 38.95 14.57 -19.11
N HIS A 221 38.92 14.76 -20.43
CA HIS A 221 37.89 14.17 -21.27
C HIS A 221 37.96 12.64 -21.30
N THR A 222 39.16 12.06 -21.45
CA THR A 222 39.33 10.60 -21.43
C THR A 222 38.94 10.00 -20.08
N LYS A 223 39.30 10.65 -18.96
CA LYS A 223 38.84 10.24 -17.63
C LYS A 223 37.33 10.28 -17.51
N SER A 224 36.68 11.36 -17.95
CA SER A 224 35.22 11.49 -17.94
C SER A 224 34.53 10.40 -18.77
N LEU A 225 35.04 10.12 -19.97
CA LEU A 225 34.50 9.09 -20.86
C LEU A 225 34.64 7.70 -20.22
N HIS A 226 35.79 7.43 -19.60
CA HIS A 226 36.02 6.17 -18.89
C HIS A 226 35.05 5.99 -17.72
N THR A 227 34.86 7.03 -16.90
CA THR A 227 33.89 7.00 -15.79
C THR A 227 32.45 6.81 -16.29
N ALA A 228 32.06 7.49 -17.37
CA ALA A 228 30.73 7.31 -17.98
C ALA A 228 30.52 5.87 -18.49
N THR A 229 31.55 5.29 -19.13
CA THR A 229 31.52 3.90 -19.61
C THR A 229 31.38 2.91 -18.46
N GLN A 230 32.14 3.12 -17.37
CA GLN A 230 32.06 2.26 -16.18
C GLN A 230 30.68 2.35 -15.53
N LYS A 231 30.11 3.56 -15.39
CA LYS A 231 28.75 3.74 -14.85
C LYS A 231 27.71 3.05 -15.72
N THR A 232 27.84 3.15 -17.04
CA THR A 232 26.91 2.49 -17.99
C THR A 232 26.96 0.97 -17.83
N ARG A 233 28.15 0.37 -17.76
CA ARG A 233 28.30 -1.08 -17.51
C ARG A 233 27.74 -1.50 -16.15
N ALA A 234 27.94 -0.70 -15.10
CA ALA A 234 27.39 -1.00 -13.79
C ALA A 234 25.84 -0.99 -13.80
N LEU A 235 25.24 -0.05 -14.52
CA LEU A 235 23.78 -0.01 -14.71
C LEU A 235 23.28 -1.20 -15.55
N GLU A 236 23.99 -1.58 -16.61
CA GLU A 236 23.64 -2.76 -17.41
C GLU A 236 23.67 -4.05 -16.57
N LEU A 237 24.68 -4.23 -15.72
CA LEU A 237 24.75 -5.38 -14.81
C LEU A 237 23.58 -5.40 -13.82
N LEU A 238 23.25 -4.25 -13.24
CA LEU A 238 22.14 -4.13 -12.28
C LEU A 238 20.78 -4.37 -12.93
N VAL A 239 20.59 -3.89 -14.17
CA VAL A 239 19.37 -4.17 -14.95
C VAL A 239 19.25 -5.66 -15.27
N ASN A 240 20.35 -6.31 -15.67
CA ASN A 240 20.37 -7.74 -15.96
C ASN A 240 20.10 -8.59 -14.71
N GLU A 241 20.66 -8.21 -13.56
CA GLU A 241 20.41 -8.87 -12.28
C GLU A 241 18.92 -8.79 -11.90
N HIS A 242 18.34 -7.59 -11.93
CA HIS A 242 16.91 -7.41 -11.66
C HIS A 242 16.00 -8.13 -12.66
N HIS A 243 16.40 -8.19 -13.93
CA HIS A 243 15.66 -8.95 -14.93
C HIS A 243 15.65 -10.43 -14.58
N HIS A 244 16.80 -11.01 -14.24
CA HIS A 244 16.90 -12.42 -13.87
C HIS A 244 16.13 -12.75 -12.58
N GLU A 245 16.19 -11.88 -11.57
CA GLU A 245 15.37 -12.00 -10.35
C GLU A 245 13.87 -11.95 -10.64
N ALA A 246 13.45 -11.05 -11.54
CA ALA A 246 12.06 -10.94 -11.96
C ALA A 246 11.60 -12.19 -12.71
N GLU A 247 12.42 -12.73 -13.61
CA GLU A 247 12.15 -13.99 -14.31
C GLU A 247 12.03 -15.16 -13.34
N GLY A 248 12.95 -15.29 -12.37
CA GLY A 248 12.90 -16.34 -11.35
C GLY A 248 11.62 -16.27 -10.53
N ARG A 249 11.20 -15.07 -10.10
CA ARG A 249 9.91 -14.87 -9.41
C ARG A 249 8.71 -15.23 -10.29
N ALA A 250 8.75 -14.87 -11.57
CA ALA A 250 7.69 -15.20 -12.52
C ALA A 250 7.56 -16.72 -12.73
N GLN A 251 8.68 -17.44 -12.83
CA GLN A 251 8.68 -18.91 -12.95
C GLN A 251 8.13 -19.57 -11.68
N ALA A 252 8.56 -19.13 -10.50
CA ALA A 252 8.03 -19.64 -9.23
C ALA A 252 6.52 -19.41 -9.10
N ALA A 253 6.03 -18.24 -9.51
CA ALA A 253 4.60 -17.94 -9.54
C ALA A 253 3.84 -18.86 -10.51
N LYS A 254 4.38 -19.10 -11.72
CA LYS A 254 3.80 -20.05 -12.69
C LYS A 254 3.71 -21.46 -12.13
N ALA A 255 4.77 -21.97 -11.50
CA ALA A 255 4.75 -23.29 -10.88
C ALA A 255 3.69 -23.40 -9.78
N LYS A 256 3.53 -22.35 -8.97
CA LYS A 256 2.49 -22.30 -7.93
C LYS A 256 1.07 -22.32 -8.52
N ILE A 257 0.84 -21.62 -9.63
CA ILE A 257 -0.46 -21.62 -10.32
C ILE A 257 -0.80 -23.03 -10.81
N VAL A 258 0.17 -23.77 -11.36
CA VAL A 258 -0.05 -25.15 -11.82
C VAL A 258 -0.45 -26.05 -10.65
N ILE A 259 0.29 -26.01 -9.53
CA ILE A 259 -0.01 -26.82 -8.34
C ILE A 259 -1.40 -26.50 -7.78
N LEU A 260 -1.75 -25.22 -7.68
CA LEU A 260 -3.07 -24.81 -7.20
C LEU A 260 -4.19 -25.24 -8.16
N GLY A 261 -3.94 -25.19 -9.48
CA GLY A 261 -4.86 -25.70 -10.49
C GLY A 261 -5.14 -27.19 -10.34
N GLU A 262 -4.10 -28.01 -10.14
CA GLU A 262 -4.26 -29.44 -9.88
C GLU A 262 -5.02 -29.72 -8.57
N GLN A 263 -4.78 -28.94 -7.52
CA GLN A 263 -5.49 -29.08 -6.25
C GLN A 263 -6.98 -28.77 -6.40
N LEU A 264 -7.33 -27.70 -7.13
CA LEU A 264 -8.71 -27.34 -7.40
C LEU A 264 -9.44 -28.42 -8.20
N GLU A 265 -8.76 -29.04 -9.19
CA GLU A 265 -9.39 -30.10 -9.98
C GLU A 265 -9.65 -31.35 -9.13
N ARG A 266 -8.69 -31.76 -8.27
CA ARG A 266 -8.92 -32.87 -7.31
C ARG A 266 -10.10 -32.59 -6.38
N GLN A 267 -10.19 -31.39 -5.81
CA GLN A 267 -11.31 -31.01 -4.95
C GLN A 267 -12.64 -31.04 -5.70
N ARG A 268 -12.64 -30.66 -6.98
CA ARG A 268 -13.84 -30.72 -7.82
C ARG A 268 -14.28 -32.17 -8.06
N GLU A 269 -13.35 -33.06 -8.37
CA GLU A 269 -13.62 -34.49 -8.53
C GLU A 269 -14.17 -35.12 -7.24
N GLU A 270 -13.56 -34.82 -6.09
CA GLU A 270 -14.04 -35.27 -4.77
C GLU A 270 -15.46 -34.77 -4.47
N LEU A 271 -15.74 -33.51 -4.76
CA LEU A 271 -17.04 -32.89 -4.53
C LEU A 271 -18.12 -33.51 -5.44
N GLU A 272 -17.80 -33.78 -6.70
CA GLU A 272 -18.72 -34.48 -7.61
C GLU A 272 -18.96 -35.94 -7.18
N ALA A 273 -17.93 -36.64 -6.69
CA ALA A 273 -18.09 -37.98 -6.11
C ALA A 273 -19.01 -37.96 -4.88
N ALA A 274 -18.80 -37.01 -3.96
CA ALA A 274 -19.64 -36.86 -2.77
C ALA A 274 -21.09 -36.47 -3.12
N LYS A 275 -21.31 -35.63 -4.13
CA LYS A 275 -22.65 -35.33 -4.65
C LYS A 275 -23.35 -36.57 -5.19
N LYS A 276 -22.61 -37.44 -5.89
CA LYS A 276 -23.16 -38.69 -6.41
C LYS A 276 -23.54 -39.64 -5.28
N GLU A 277 -22.67 -39.84 -4.29
CA GLU A 277 -22.94 -40.70 -3.13
C GLU A 277 -24.14 -40.19 -2.32
N THR A 278 -24.25 -38.87 -2.11
CA THR A 278 -25.40 -38.27 -1.43
C THR A 278 -26.69 -38.42 -2.23
N ALA A 279 -26.65 -38.34 -3.56
CA ALA A 279 -27.82 -38.62 -4.41
C ALA A 279 -28.27 -40.09 -4.29
N GLU A 280 -27.35 -41.06 -4.39
CA GLU A 280 -27.64 -42.49 -4.24
C GLU A 280 -28.21 -42.81 -2.84
N THR A 281 -27.64 -42.20 -1.80
CA THR A 281 -28.12 -42.34 -0.42
C THR A 281 -29.54 -41.77 -0.26
N ASN A 282 -29.81 -40.61 -0.85
CA ASN A 282 -31.14 -40.00 -0.82
C ASN A 282 -32.18 -40.87 -1.54
N GLU A 283 -31.83 -41.46 -2.68
CA GLU A 283 -32.71 -42.40 -3.39
C GLU A 283 -33.02 -43.64 -2.54
N ALA A 284 -32.01 -44.19 -1.86
CA ALA A 284 -32.21 -45.32 -0.95
C ALA A 284 -33.13 -44.97 0.23
N ILE A 285 -32.98 -43.78 0.82
CA ILE A 285 -33.85 -43.29 1.90
C ILE A 285 -35.31 -43.16 1.42
N ILE A 286 -35.51 -42.58 0.23
CA ILE A 286 -36.86 -42.44 -0.36
C ILE A 286 -37.49 -43.82 -0.59
N TRP A 287 -36.71 -44.78 -1.09
CA TRP A 287 -37.17 -46.14 -1.29
C TRP A 287 -37.61 -46.82 0.03
N VAL A 288 -36.76 -46.75 1.07
CA VAL A 288 -37.09 -47.30 2.41
C VAL A 288 -38.34 -46.65 2.98
N TRP A 289 -38.45 -45.32 2.87
CA TRP A 289 -39.62 -44.58 3.34
C TRP A 289 -40.91 -45.05 2.66
N ASN A 290 -40.88 -45.24 1.34
CA ASN A 290 -42.02 -45.74 0.59
C ASN A 290 -42.42 -47.16 1.02
N GLU A 291 -41.46 -48.02 1.32
CA GLU A 291 -41.74 -49.40 1.77
C GLU A 291 -42.33 -49.43 3.18
N VAL A 292 -41.81 -48.61 4.11
CA VAL A 292 -42.39 -48.43 5.45
C VAL A 292 -43.82 -47.92 5.36
N GLN A 293 -44.12 -47.00 4.43
CA GLN A 293 -45.48 -46.48 4.19
C GLN A 293 -46.43 -47.55 3.64
N LYS A 294 -45.95 -48.51 2.84
CA LYS A 294 -46.78 -49.64 2.39
C LYS A 294 -47.10 -50.58 3.56
N LEU A 295 -46.09 -50.91 4.36
CA LEU A 295 -46.24 -51.79 5.51
C LEU A 295 -47.18 -51.19 6.57
N SER A 296 -47.09 -49.88 6.83
CA SER A 296 -48.00 -49.20 7.76
C SER A 296 -49.46 -49.30 7.31
N LYS A 297 -49.74 -49.11 6.01
CA LYS A 297 -51.10 -49.30 5.45
C LYS A 297 -51.62 -50.73 5.61
N VAL A 298 -50.76 -51.73 5.45
CA VAL A 298 -51.14 -53.15 5.66
C VAL A 298 -51.47 -53.42 7.13
N ILE A 299 -50.69 -52.86 8.07
CA ILE A 299 -50.92 -53.02 9.51
C ILE A 299 -52.25 -52.36 9.92
N VAL A 300 -52.56 -51.17 9.40
CA VAL A 300 -53.83 -50.48 9.68
C VAL A 300 -55.02 -51.29 9.19
N ARG A 301 -54.99 -51.79 7.94
CA ARG A 301 -56.07 -52.64 7.39
C ARG A 301 -56.28 -53.93 8.19
N LYS A 302 -55.19 -54.61 8.59
CA LYS A 302 -55.31 -55.81 9.44
C LYS A 302 -55.99 -55.51 10.76
N ARG A 303 -55.77 -54.35 11.39
CA ARG A 303 -56.45 -53.98 12.65
C ARG A 303 -57.94 -53.72 12.43
N GLU A 304 -58.31 -53.05 11.34
CA GLU A 304 -59.71 -52.80 10.98
C GLU A 304 -60.48 -54.11 10.72
N ASP A 305 -59.84 -55.09 10.09
CA ASP A 305 -60.45 -56.42 9.85
C ASP A 305 -60.55 -57.28 11.14
N THR A 306 -59.70 -57.04 12.15
CA THR A 306 -59.70 -57.83 13.40
C THR A 306 -60.67 -57.28 14.44
N ASP A 307 -60.94 -55.96 14.44
CA ASP A 307 -61.92 -55.33 15.34
C ASP A 307 -63.38 -55.44 14.82
N GLY A 308 -63.57 -55.87 13.56
CA GLY A 308 -64.89 -56.09 12.95
C GLY A 308 -65.61 -57.38 13.40
N ASP A 309 -64.91 -58.35 13.99
CA ASP A 309 -65.47 -59.68 14.34
C ASP A 309 -65.57 -59.93 15.86
N SER A 310 -65.20 -58.95 16.70
CA SER A 310 -65.28 -59.05 18.18
C SER A 310 -66.45 -58.25 18.80
N ALA A 311 -67.40 -57.78 17.99
CA ALA A 311 -68.56 -56.99 18.46
C ALA A 311 -69.83 -57.80 18.77
N SER A 312 -69.77 -59.13 18.88
CA SER A 312 -70.95 -59.96 19.17
C SER A 312 -70.75 -61.00 20.29
N GLU A 313 -70.29 -60.61 21.48
CA GLU A 313 -70.52 -61.44 22.68
C GLU A 313 -70.57 -60.64 23.99
N LYS A 314 -71.46 -59.63 24.08
CA LYS A 314 -71.90 -59.11 25.39
C LYS A 314 -72.97 -60.04 25.98
N LYS A 315 -72.52 -61.12 26.61
CA LYS A 315 -73.35 -62.02 27.41
C LYS A 315 -73.80 -61.28 28.70
N LYS A 316 -75.11 -61.04 28.80
CA LYS A 316 -75.80 -60.57 30.01
C LYS A 316 -75.43 -61.46 31.21
N ILE A 317 -74.70 -60.93 32.19
CA ILE A 317 -74.64 -61.50 33.53
C ILE A 317 -75.79 -60.87 34.31
N LYS A 318 -76.83 -61.67 34.54
CA LYS A 318 -77.97 -61.36 35.41
C LYS A 318 -77.55 -61.75 36.84
N VAL A 319 -77.40 -60.76 37.72
CA VAL A 319 -77.26 -60.98 39.17
C VAL A 319 -78.64 -60.80 39.79
N GLU A 320 -79.24 -61.88 40.27
CA GLU A 320 -80.42 -61.89 41.13
C GLU A 320 -80.05 -62.57 42.44
N GLY A 321 -80.42 -61.91 43.56
CA GLY A 321 -80.70 -62.53 44.85
C GLY A 321 -79.52 -63.04 45.65
#